data_AF-A0A2D8LVP4-F1
#
_entry.id   AF-A0A2D8LVP4-F1
#
_cell.length_a   1.000
_cell.length_b   1.000
_cell.length_c   1.000
_cell.angle_alpha   90.00
_cell.angle_beta   90.00
_cell.angle_gamma   90.00
#
_symmetry.space_group_name_H-M   'P 1'
#
loop_
_entity.id
_entity.type
_entity.pdbx_description
1 polymer ?
#
loop_
_entity_poly.entity_id
_entity_poly.type
_entity_poly.pdbx_seq_one_letter_code
_entity_poly.pdbx_strand_id
1 'polypeptide(L)' 'AWTTNLLVNPQCEVLIRGRRSRATATLLSGTDRQAAWESAIEHFGGWSNYPSLTDREFRIFELTLTD' A
#
# COMPACT_ATOMS: atom_id res chain seq x y z
N ALA A 1 10.22 10.45 1.91
CA ALA A 1 10.03 9.35 0.94
C ALA A 1 8.56 9.27 0.54
N TRP A 2 8.22 8.54 -0.54
CA TRP A 2 6.90 8.56 -1.18
C TRP A 2 5.71 8.28 -0.24
N THR A 3 5.86 7.40 0.76
CA THR A 3 4.77 7.12 1.73
C THR A 3 4.41 8.33 2.57
N THR A 4 5.39 9.15 2.97
CA THR A 4 5.12 10.41 3.70
C THR A 4 4.38 11.40 2.80
N ASN A 5 4.68 11.44 1.50
CA ASN A 5 3.97 12.29 0.57
C ASN A 5 2.49 11.89 0.50
N LEU A 6 2.18 10.58 0.47
CA LEU A 6 0.79 10.09 0.45
C LEU A 6 0.02 10.37 1.75
N LEU A 7 0.71 10.42 2.89
CA LEU A 7 0.08 10.82 4.16
C LEU A 7 -0.33 12.30 4.16
N VAL A 8 0.42 13.15 3.46
CA VAL A 8 0.14 14.60 3.38
C VAL A 8 -0.83 14.91 2.25
N ASN A 9 -0.66 14.26 1.09
CA ASN A 9 -1.51 14.39 -0.07
C ASN A 9 -1.83 12.99 -0.66
N PRO A 10 -3.05 12.46 -0.48
CA PRO A 10 -3.40 11.11 -0.92
C PRO A 10 -3.60 11.00 -2.43
N GLN A 11 -3.69 12.13 -3.16
CA GLN A 11 -3.88 12.12 -4.61
C GLN A 11 -2.57 11.73 -5.29
N CYS A 12 -2.62 10.71 -6.14
CA CYS A 12 -1.44 10.19 -6.82
C CYS A 12 -1.77 9.70 -8.23
N GLU A 13 -0.71 9.42 -9.00
CA GLU A 13 -0.82 8.74 -10.28
C GLU A 13 -0.06 7.41 -10.21
N VAL A 14 -0.62 6.39 -10.83
CA VAL A 14 -0.03 5.06 -10.97
C VAL A 14 0.12 4.70 -12.44
N LEU A 15 1.20 3.97 -12.77
CA LEU A 15 1.40 3.38 -14.09
C LEU A 15 1.15 1.88 -14.01
N ILE A 16 -0.04 1.44 -14.44
CA ILE A 16 -0.42 0.04 -14.41
C ILE A 16 -0.47 -0.46 -15.86
N ARG A 17 0.38 -1.44 -16.20
CA ARG A 17 0.47 -2.04 -17.54
C ARG A 17 0.54 -1.01 -18.67
N GLY A 18 1.34 0.05 -18.48
CA GLY A 18 1.54 1.12 -19.47
C GLY A 18 0.46 2.21 -19.49
N ARG A 19 -0.60 2.09 -18.70
CA ARG A 19 -1.64 3.13 -18.56
C ARG A 19 -1.41 3.97 -17.30
N ARG A 20 -1.34 5.29 -17.47
CA ARG A 20 -1.34 6.23 -16.35
C ARG A 20 -2.77 6.48 -15.90
N SER A 21 -3.03 6.25 -14.61
CA SER A 21 -4.34 6.48 -13.98
C SER A 21 -4.17 7.30 -12.73
N ARG A 22 -5.13 8.18 -12.45
CA ARG A 22 -5.22 8.89 -11.18
C ARG A 22 -5.82 7.96 -10.12
N ALA A 23 -5.37 8.11 -8.89
CA ALA A 23 -5.87 7.35 -7.76
C ALA A 23 -5.84 8.18 -6.48
N THR A 24 -6.69 7.80 -5.52
CA THR A 24 -6.61 8.27 -4.14
C THR A 24 -6.05 7.14 -3.28
N ALA A 25 -5.02 7.44 -2.50
CA ALA A 25 -4.39 6.51 -1.57
C ALA A 25 -4.99 6.63 -0.17
N THR A 26 -5.44 5.51 0.38
CA THR A 26 -5.96 5.42 1.75
C THR A 26 -5.04 4.56 2.59
N LEU A 27 -4.47 5.11 3.67
CA LEU A 27 -3.70 4.30 4.62
C LEU A 27 -4.65 3.35 5.36
N LEU A 28 -4.42 2.05 5.23
CA LEU A 28 -5.19 1.02 5.94
C LEU A 28 -4.71 0.89 7.38
N SER A 29 -5.64 0.55 8.27
CA SER A 29 -5.37 0.30 9.69
C SER A 29 -6.19 -0.88 10.21
N GLY A 30 -5.84 -1.41 11.38
CA GLY A 30 -6.59 -2.50 12.03
C GLY A 30 -6.82 -3.71 11.12
N THR A 31 -8.06 -4.21 11.11
CA THR A 31 -8.47 -5.40 10.36
C THR A 31 -8.23 -5.27 8.86
N ASP A 32 -8.52 -4.10 8.27
CA ASP A 32 -8.35 -3.88 6.83
C ASP A 32 -6.88 -3.97 6.43
N ARG A 33 -5.99 -3.44 7.28
CA ARG A 33 -4.54 -3.56 7.07
C ARG A 33 -4.08 -5.02 7.20
N GLN A 34 -4.61 -5.76 8.17
CA GLN A 34 -4.27 -7.17 8.36
C GLN A 34 -4.67 -8.00 7.13
N ALA A 35 -5.91 -7.85 6.66
CA ALA A 35 -6.38 -8.56 5.47
C ALA A 35 -5.55 -8.22 4.22
N ALA A 36 -5.20 -6.94 4.04
CA ALA A 36 -4.34 -6.51 2.94
C ALA A 36 -2.90 -7.06 3.06
N TRP A 37 -2.37 -7.21 4.29
CA TRP A 37 -1.07 -7.84 4.52
C TRP A 37 -1.10 -9.33 4.17
N GLU A 38 -2.14 -10.05 4.62
CA GLU A 38 -2.33 -11.47 4.30
C GLU A 38 -2.39 -11.68 2.78
N SER A 39 -3.19 -10.87 2.06
CA SER A 39 -3.25 -10.88 0.60
C SER A 39 -1.89 -10.57 -0.06
N ALA A 40 -1.10 -9.65 0.50
CA ALA A 40 0.23 -9.35 0.00
C ALA A 40 1.21 -10.53 0.17
N ILE A 41 1.10 -11.28 1.28
CA ILE A 41 1.88 -12.52 1.50
C ILE A 41 1.47 -13.61 0.52
N GLU A 42 0.17 -13.79 0.28
CA GLU A 42 -0.34 -14.75 -0.71
C GLU A 42 0.16 -14.42 -2.13
N HIS A 43 0.18 -13.14 -2.49
CA HIS A 43 0.69 -12.68 -3.78
C HIS A 43 2.21 -12.86 -3.90
N PHE A 44 2.96 -12.54 -2.83
CA PHE A 44 4.41 -12.70 -2.78
C PHE A 44 4.90 -13.04 -1.38
N GLY A 45 5.15 -14.33 -1.14
CA GLY A 45 5.54 -14.86 0.17
C GLY A 45 6.87 -14.30 0.73
N GLY A 46 7.70 -13.69 -0.10
CA GLY A 46 8.97 -13.08 0.32
C GLY A 46 8.82 -11.94 1.32
N TRP A 47 7.65 -11.31 1.40
CA TRP A 47 7.36 -10.26 2.39
C TRP A 47 7.19 -10.82 3.82
N SER A 48 6.94 -12.12 3.98
CA SER A 48 6.59 -12.72 5.28
C SER A 48 7.64 -12.51 6.37
N ASN A 49 8.92 -12.47 6.00
CA ASN A 49 10.00 -12.26 6.96
C ASN A 49 10.27 -10.78 7.27
N TYR A 50 9.69 -9.82 6.55
CA TYR A 50 10.01 -8.40 6.72
C TYR A 50 9.67 -7.84 8.11
N PRO A 51 8.58 -8.26 8.79
CA PRO A 51 8.32 -7.85 10.16
C PRO A 51 9.42 -8.24 11.16
N SER A 52 10.24 -9.26 10.87
CA SER A 52 11.37 -9.60 11.75
C SER A 52 12.57 -8.64 11.62
N LEU A 53 12.57 -7.80 10.59
CA LEU A 53 13.67 -6.89 10.27
C LEU A 53 13.50 -5.49 10.88
N THR A 54 12.37 -5.19 11.52
CA THR A 54 12.02 -3.84 12.00
C THR A 54 10.87 -3.89 13.00
N ASP A 55 10.91 -3.05 14.02
CA ASP A 55 9.80 -2.91 15.01
C ASP A 55 8.65 -2.02 14.51
N ARG A 56 8.81 -1.40 13.33
CA ARG A 56 7.79 -0.56 12.71
C ARG A 56 6.78 -1.39 11.92
N GLU A 57 5.51 -1.08 12.09
CA GLU A 57 4.46 -1.63 11.24
C GLU A 57 4.57 -1.09 9.80
N PHE A 58 4.52 -2.00 8.82
CA PHE A 58 4.50 -1.61 7.41
C PHE A 58 3.19 -0.91 7.06
N ARG A 59 3.30 0.29 6.50
CA ARG A 59 2.15 1.00 5.95
C ARG A 59 1.67 0.28 4.69
N ILE A 60 0.37 0.00 4.64
CA ILE A 60 -0.30 -0.52 3.44
C ILE A 60 -1.33 0.52 3.03
N PHE A 61 -1.33 0.87 1.75
CA PHE A 61 -2.29 1.82 1.18
C PHE A 61 -3.19 1.09 0.19
N GLU A 62 -4.49 1.28 0.31
CA GLU A 62 -5.43 0.96 -0.75
C GLU A 62 -5.43 2.09 -1.78
N LEU A 63 -5.40 1.74 -3.07
CA LEU A 63 -5.44 2.70 -4.16
C LEU A 63 -6.75 2.56 -4.92
N THR A 64 -7.61 3.56 -4.80
CA THR A 64 -8.88 3.62 -5.54
C THR A 64 -8.67 4.49 -6.77
N LEU A 65 -8.82 3.91 -7.97
CA LEU A 65 -8.75 4.68 -9.21
C LEU A 65 -9.88 5.71 -9.23
N THR A 66 -9.55 6.92 -9.66
CA THR A 66 -10.51 8.00 -9.87
C THR A 66 -10.72 8.18 -11.37
N ASP A 67 -11.97 8.42 -11.77
CA ASP A 67 -12.33 8.73 -13.17
C ASP A 67 -11.65 10.01 -13.70
#